data_AF-A0A9D4CAK2-F1
#
_entry.id   AF-A0A9D4CAK2-F1
#
_cell.length_a   1.000
_cell.length_b   1.000
_cell.length_c   1.000
_cell.angle_alpha   90.00
_cell.angle_beta   90.00
_cell.angle_gamma   90.00
#
_symmetry.space_group_name_H-M   'P 1'
#
loop_
_entity.id
_entity.type
_entity.pdbx_description
1 polymer ?
#
loop_
_entity_poly.entity_id
_entity_poly.type
_entity_poly.pdbx_seq_one_letter_code
_entity_poly.pdbx_strand_id
1 'polypeptide(L)'
;MMNLENSVLGKQNELAKNMLVVMIRSLASNWCFPLCGFASKSLSADYLYAIIWRTISAVETQSKLKVLFLTFDGASTNRRFYSLHRVDNEGIVYKTVNLYDVTRDIYFISDVPHLLKTTRNNFSNSFSHKHSKKLWRNGMDISWMHVVKLFENHCELNLYSPCPKLSRSHIDLVSYNYMKVNLAAQILSESVACALEDLYGQEVQETVIFLRHMNKFFDCLNVRSLSEGKNKRNPNLQPYVSVDDERLAYLCEDFLGYLVEWEEMVEKRNGKFTRNEKATMLLSHQTMTGLKMSVMSICASVKIMLNAGAEYVLTHSFNQDPLEQHFGLYRHKSGANSNPSVYEVQNMMSTIRTVAAQALPTKRGNIKCSESAFDIDNTQLPRRKSHRQ
;
A
#
# COMPACT_ATOMS: atom_id res chain seq x y z
N MET A 1 -8.69 -27.67 -3.02
CA MET A 1 -9.21 -26.35 -2.62
C MET A 1 -10.73 -26.25 -2.68
N MET A 2 -11.43 -26.99 -3.56
CA MET A 2 -12.91 -26.98 -3.67
C MET A 2 -13.70 -27.53 -2.45
N ASN A 3 -13.10 -28.36 -1.59
CA ASN A 3 -13.86 -29.03 -0.53
C ASN A 3 -14.25 -28.14 0.66
N LEU A 4 -13.63 -26.96 0.83
CA LEU A 4 -13.97 -26.06 1.95
C LEU A 4 -15.18 -25.19 1.63
N GLU A 5 -15.32 -24.74 0.38
CA GLU A 5 -16.50 -24.01 -0.11
C GLU A 5 -17.77 -24.83 0.13
N ASN A 6 -17.74 -26.12 -0.20
CA ASN A 6 -18.91 -27.00 -0.08
C ASN A 6 -19.23 -27.43 1.36
N SER A 7 -18.26 -27.42 2.28
CA SER A 7 -18.48 -27.89 3.66
C SER A 7 -19.09 -26.84 4.60
N VAL A 8 -18.97 -25.56 4.27
CA VAL A 8 -19.38 -24.44 5.15
C VAL A 8 -20.50 -23.60 4.54
N LEU A 9 -20.54 -23.46 3.20
CA LEU A 9 -21.64 -22.78 2.51
C LEU A 9 -22.77 -23.81 2.34
N GLY A 10 -23.70 -23.85 3.28
CA GLY A 10 -25.02 -24.42 3.01
C GLY A 10 -25.48 -23.92 1.63
N LYS A 11 -25.80 -24.85 0.73
CA LYS A 11 -26.08 -24.60 -0.70
C LYS A 11 -27.01 -23.40 -0.89
N GLN A 12 -26.45 -22.22 -1.13
CA GLN A 12 -27.14 -21.08 -1.73
C GLN A 12 -26.20 -20.50 -2.77
N ASN A 13 -26.60 -20.63 -4.04
CA ASN A 13 -25.95 -19.95 -5.17
C ASN A 13 -26.27 -18.44 -5.08
N GLU A 14 -25.66 -17.77 -4.12
CA GLU A 14 -25.78 -16.32 -3.99
C GLU A 14 -24.84 -15.61 -4.96
N LEU A 15 -25.31 -14.48 -5.52
CA LEU A 15 -24.50 -13.67 -6.42
C LEU A 15 -23.32 -13.04 -5.67
N ALA A 16 -22.10 -13.40 -6.05
CA ALA A 16 -20.89 -12.80 -5.50
C ALA A 16 -20.78 -11.31 -5.88
N LYS A 17 -20.27 -10.49 -4.95
CA LYS A 17 -20.08 -9.04 -5.14
C LYS A 17 -18.61 -8.66 -5.31
N ASN A 18 -17.72 -9.46 -4.74
CA ASN A 18 -16.29 -9.18 -4.68
C ASN A 18 -15.49 -10.45 -5.02
N MET A 19 -14.27 -10.24 -5.53
CA MET A 19 -13.27 -11.29 -5.68
C MET A 19 -12.09 -10.98 -4.75
N LEU A 20 -11.84 -11.84 -3.78
CA LEU A 20 -10.61 -11.82 -2.99
C LEU A 20 -9.52 -12.46 -3.82
N VAL A 21 -8.38 -11.80 -4.03
CA VAL A 21 -7.20 -12.38 -4.67
C VAL A 21 -6.02 -12.27 -3.73
N VAL A 22 -5.32 -13.39 -3.50
CA VAL A 22 -4.08 -13.41 -2.74
C VAL A 22 -2.91 -13.57 -3.70
N MET A 23 -2.00 -12.61 -3.69
CA MET A 23 -0.81 -12.59 -4.53
C MET A 23 0.44 -12.74 -3.66
N ILE A 24 1.37 -13.58 -4.10
CA ILE A 24 2.71 -13.67 -3.52
C ILE A 24 3.60 -12.74 -4.32
N ARG A 25 4.41 -11.93 -3.63
CA ARG A 25 5.41 -11.07 -4.24
C ARG A 25 6.79 -11.38 -3.64
N SER A 26 7.78 -11.54 -4.50
CA SER A 26 9.17 -11.68 -4.06
C SER A 26 9.74 -10.32 -3.67
N LEU A 27 10.55 -10.30 -2.62
CA LEU A 27 11.28 -9.10 -2.18
C LEU A 27 12.69 -9.03 -2.78
N ALA A 28 13.24 -10.18 -3.20
CA ALA A 28 14.56 -10.31 -3.78
C ALA A 28 14.56 -10.29 -5.32
N SER A 29 13.40 -10.47 -5.95
CA SER A 29 13.27 -10.50 -7.40
C SER A 29 11.98 -9.81 -7.85
N ASN A 30 11.91 -9.41 -9.12
CA ASN A 30 10.72 -8.81 -9.72
C ASN A 30 9.66 -9.87 -10.09
N TRP A 31 9.36 -10.78 -9.17
CA TRP A 31 8.40 -11.85 -9.36
C TRP A 31 7.16 -11.64 -8.50
N CYS A 32 5.99 -11.78 -9.12
CA CYS A 32 4.71 -11.81 -8.43
C CYS A 32 3.81 -12.89 -9.03
N PHE A 33 3.02 -13.55 -8.20
CA PHE A 33 2.16 -14.65 -8.61
C PHE A 33 0.80 -14.60 -7.88
N PRO A 34 -0.32 -14.46 -8.61
CA PRO A 34 -1.66 -14.49 -8.02
C PRO A 34 -2.00 -15.92 -7.59
N LEU A 35 -1.74 -16.32 -6.34
CA LEU A 35 -1.81 -17.70 -5.87
C LEU A 35 -3.24 -18.27 -5.85
N CYS A 36 -4.20 -17.53 -5.30
CA CYS A 36 -5.58 -17.98 -5.16
C CYS A 36 -6.56 -16.81 -5.31
N GLY A 37 -7.79 -17.13 -5.73
CA GLY A 37 -8.87 -16.17 -5.88
C GLY A 37 -10.19 -16.79 -5.42
N PHE A 38 -10.95 -16.07 -4.60
CA PHE A 38 -12.19 -16.54 -3.98
C PHE A 38 -13.31 -15.54 -4.25
N ALA A 39 -14.40 -16.02 -4.85
CA ALA A 39 -15.58 -15.21 -5.06
C ALA A 39 -16.41 -15.18 -3.78
N SER A 40 -16.84 -13.99 -3.37
CA SER A 40 -17.67 -13.85 -2.17
C SER A 40 -18.65 -12.69 -2.30
N LYS A 41 -19.83 -12.84 -1.67
CA LYS A 41 -20.79 -11.74 -1.49
C LYS A 41 -20.32 -10.77 -0.42
N SER A 42 -19.76 -11.29 0.66
CA SER A 42 -19.19 -10.54 1.78
C SER A 42 -18.14 -11.39 2.46
N LEU A 43 -16.93 -10.86 2.61
CA LEU A 43 -15.84 -11.54 3.30
C LEU A 43 -15.79 -11.05 4.75
N SER A 44 -16.05 -11.95 5.71
CA SER A 44 -15.80 -11.66 7.13
C SER A 44 -14.31 -11.78 7.44
N ALA A 45 -13.89 -11.18 8.55
CA ALA A 45 -12.51 -11.24 8.99
C ALA A 45 -12.09 -12.67 9.38
N ASP A 46 -13.01 -13.47 9.90
CA ASP A 46 -12.76 -14.87 10.29
C ASP A 46 -12.48 -15.75 9.07
N TYR A 47 -13.23 -15.57 7.97
CA TYR A 47 -12.96 -16.23 6.70
C TYR A 47 -11.62 -15.78 6.12
N LEU A 48 -11.34 -14.48 6.15
CA LEU A 48 -10.05 -13.95 5.70
C LEU A 48 -8.90 -14.56 6.52
N TYR A 49 -9.05 -14.66 7.83
CA TYR A 49 -8.07 -15.27 8.73
C TYR A 49 -7.73 -16.71 8.31
N ALA A 50 -8.75 -17.54 8.11
CA ALA A 50 -8.56 -18.93 7.69
C ALA A 50 -7.89 -19.05 6.31
N ILE A 51 -8.30 -18.22 5.34
CA ILE A 51 -7.73 -18.22 3.99
C ILE A 51 -6.25 -17.84 4.02
N ILE A 52 -5.90 -16.76 4.72
CA ILE A 52 -4.53 -16.24 4.78
C ILE A 52 -3.59 -17.24 5.46
N TRP A 53 -3.96 -17.79 6.62
CA TRP A 53 -3.13 -18.79 7.29
C TRP A 53 -2.96 -20.07 6.48
N ARG A 54 -4.02 -20.51 5.77
CA ARG A 54 -3.90 -21.65 4.86
C ARG A 54 -2.98 -21.35 3.67
N THR A 55 -3.00 -20.13 3.16
CA THR A 55 -2.05 -19.67 2.14
C THR A 55 -0.62 -19.67 2.68
N ILE A 56 -0.37 -19.10 3.86
CA ILE A 56 0.95 -19.10 4.50
C ILE A 56 1.44 -20.54 4.66
N SER A 57 0.57 -21.44 5.13
CA SER A 57 0.87 -22.87 5.26
C SER A 57 1.38 -23.46 3.95
N ALA A 58 0.64 -23.26 2.85
CA ALA A 58 1.01 -23.82 1.55
C ALA A 58 2.35 -23.24 1.06
N VAL A 59 2.54 -21.93 1.19
CA VAL A 59 3.75 -21.24 0.73
C VAL A 59 4.99 -21.70 1.50
N GLU A 60 4.91 -21.78 2.83
CA GLU A 60 6.07 -22.13 3.66
C GLU A 60 6.37 -23.63 3.66
N THR A 61 5.33 -24.48 3.75
CA THR A 61 5.54 -25.92 3.90
C THR A 61 5.80 -26.61 2.56
N GLN A 62 5.13 -26.20 1.48
CA GLN A 62 5.19 -26.86 0.17
C GLN A 62 6.24 -26.20 -0.72
N SER A 63 6.19 -24.87 -0.86
CA SER A 63 7.10 -24.14 -1.76
C SER A 63 8.43 -23.76 -1.10
N LYS A 64 8.56 -23.94 0.22
CA LYS A 64 9.74 -23.57 1.02
C LYS A 64 10.11 -22.08 0.95
N LEU A 65 9.16 -21.24 0.54
CA LEU A 65 9.31 -19.78 0.55
C LEU A 65 8.98 -19.25 1.94
N LYS A 66 9.75 -18.25 2.39
CA LYS A 66 9.57 -17.64 3.71
C LYS A 66 8.71 -16.39 3.59
N VAL A 67 7.58 -16.37 4.30
CA VAL A 67 6.70 -15.21 4.36
C VAL A 67 7.23 -14.25 5.42
N LEU A 68 7.48 -12.99 5.03
CA LEU A 68 7.98 -11.95 5.93
C LEU A 68 6.85 -11.04 6.42
N PHE A 69 5.98 -10.60 5.52
CA PHE A 69 4.88 -9.71 5.86
C PHE A 69 3.65 -9.93 4.97
N LEU A 70 2.52 -9.38 5.42
CA LEU A 70 1.28 -9.29 4.67
C LEU A 70 0.92 -7.81 4.49
N THR A 71 0.56 -7.43 3.26
CA THR A 71 0.10 -6.08 2.94
C THR A 71 -1.38 -6.11 2.61
N PHE A 72 -2.17 -5.26 3.28
CA PHE A 72 -3.59 -5.06 2.95
C PHE A 72 -3.94 -3.58 2.82
N ASP A 73 -5.05 -3.31 2.14
CA ASP A 73 -5.67 -2.00 2.10
C ASP A 73 -6.30 -1.59 3.45
N GLY A 74 -6.84 -0.37 3.49
CA GLY A 74 -7.55 0.18 4.65
C GLY A 74 -9.00 -0.30 4.81
N ALA A 75 -9.40 -1.49 4.37
CA ALA A 75 -10.75 -1.99 4.59
C ALA A 75 -11.01 -2.39 6.07
N SER A 76 -12.27 -2.31 6.53
CA SER A 76 -12.65 -2.68 7.89
C SER A 76 -12.39 -4.16 8.20
N THR A 77 -12.67 -5.05 7.24
CA THR A 77 -12.39 -6.49 7.34
C THR A 77 -10.91 -6.76 7.58
N ASN A 78 -10.03 -6.08 6.83
CA ASN A 78 -8.58 -6.24 6.93
C ASN A 78 -8.04 -5.72 8.27
N ARG A 79 -8.57 -4.59 8.76
CA ARG A 79 -8.24 -4.12 10.12
C ARG A 79 -8.67 -5.10 11.21
N ARG A 80 -9.86 -5.70 11.07
CA ARG A 80 -10.33 -6.70 12.03
C ARG A 80 -9.44 -7.95 11.99
N PHE A 81 -8.96 -8.36 10.80
CA PHE A 81 -7.99 -9.44 10.67
C PHE A 81 -6.72 -9.18 11.52
N TYR A 82 -6.16 -7.96 11.50
CA TYR A 82 -5.04 -7.63 12.39
C TYR A 82 -5.43 -7.78 13.87
N SER A 83 -6.61 -7.26 14.26
CA SER A 83 -7.08 -7.36 15.65
C SER A 83 -7.32 -8.79 16.13
N LEU A 84 -7.56 -9.76 15.23
CA LEU A 84 -7.68 -11.17 15.59
C LEU A 84 -6.35 -11.79 16.07
N HIS A 85 -5.21 -11.17 15.76
CA HIS A 85 -3.88 -11.61 16.20
C HIS A 85 -3.43 -10.92 17.49
N ARG A 86 -4.31 -10.15 18.13
CA ARG A 86 -4.01 -9.45 19.37
C ARG A 86 -3.86 -10.48 20.51
N VAL A 87 -2.71 -10.50 21.16
CA VAL A 87 -2.44 -11.35 22.33
C VAL A 87 -2.75 -10.60 23.64
N ASP A 88 -2.57 -9.29 23.61
CA ASP A 88 -2.58 -8.37 24.75
C ASP A 88 -3.44 -7.12 24.45
N ASN A 89 -4.03 -6.53 25.49
CA ASN A 89 -4.98 -5.40 25.32
C ASN A 89 -4.29 -4.06 24.99
N GLU A 90 -2.97 -4.02 24.98
CA GLU A 90 -2.18 -2.80 24.82
C GLU A 90 -1.40 -2.81 23.50
N GLY A 91 -1.17 -1.61 22.96
CA GLY A 91 -0.35 -1.43 21.76
C GLY A 91 -1.04 -1.69 20.42
N ILE A 92 -0.28 -1.41 19.36
CA ILE A 92 -0.69 -1.57 17.98
C ILE A 92 -0.27 -2.96 17.52
N VAL A 93 -1.19 -3.71 16.93
CA VAL A 93 -0.90 -5.03 16.38
C VAL A 93 -0.27 -4.85 15.00
N TYR A 94 1.05 -5.04 14.91
CA TYR A 94 1.81 -4.92 13.66
C TYR A 94 2.54 -6.21 13.27
N LYS A 95 2.48 -7.25 14.11
CA LYS A 95 3.09 -8.56 13.82
C LYS A 95 2.36 -9.68 14.56
N THR A 96 2.65 -10.91 14.17
CA THR A 96 2.20 -12.13 14.85
C THR A 96 3.25 -13.23 14.70
N VAL A 97 3.28 -14.19 15.63
CA VAL A 97 4.18 -15.35 15.54
C VAL A 97 3.74 -16.23 14.37
N ASN A 98 4.69 -16.66 13.54
CA ASN A 98 4.39 -17.58 12.45
C ASN A 98 4.05 -18.98 12.98
N LEU A 99 2.82 -19.44 12.73
CA LEU A 99 2.33 -20.76 13.17
C LEU A 99 3.07 -21.95 12.53
N TYR A 100 3.80 -21.74 11.44
CA TYR A 100 4.55 -22.79 10.73
C TYR A 100 6.06 -22.71 10.96
N ASP A 101 6.52 -21.67 11.67
CA ASP A 101 7.92 -21.46 12.04
C ASP A 101 7.98 -20.49 13.22
N VAL A 102 7.80 -21.01 14.44
CA VAL A 102 7.65 -20.22 15.68
C VAL A 102 8.86 -19.35 16.03
N THR A 103 9.97 -19.51 15.31
CA THR A 103 11.18 -18.68 15.46
C THR A 103 11.08 -17.33 14.76
N ARG A 104 10.07 -17.14 13.89
CA ARG A 104 9.90 -15.94 13.09
C ARG A 104 8.53 -15.30 13.29
N ASP A 105 8.52 -13.98 13.23
CA ASP A 105 7.29 -13.20 13.15
C ASP A 105 6.90 -12.94 11.69
N ILE A 106 5.59 -12.79 11.45
CA ILE A 106 5.02 -12.24 10.23
C ILE A 106 4.50 -10.84 10.55
N TYR A 107 4.93 -9.85 9.77
CA TYR A 107 4.56 -8.46 9.96
C TYR A 107 3.32 -8.05 9.15
N PHE A 108 2.63 -7.01 9.59
CA PHE A 108 1.43 -6.47 8.93
C PHE A 108 1.69 -5.06 8.42
N ILE A 109 1.46 -4.83 7.13
CA ILE A 109 1.66 -3.54 6.48
C ILE A 109 0.31 -3.05 5.96
N SER A 110 -0.04 -1.81 6.29
CA SER A 110 -1.12 -1.13 5.60
C SER A 110 -0.54 -0.43 4.38
N ASP A 111 -1.20 -0.59 3.23
CA ASP A 111 -0.70 -0.09 1.96
C ASP A 111 -0.30 1.41 2.03
N VAL A 112 0.99 1.70 1.89
CA VAL A 112 1.56 3.04 2.11
C VAL A 112 1.01 4.07 1.12
N PRO A 113 0.90 3.81 -0.20
CA PRO A 113 0.17 4.67 -1.14
C PRO A 113 -1.27 4.96 -0.71
N HIS A 114 -1.99 3.97 -0.18
CA HIS A 114 -3.32 4.17 0.37
C HIS A 114 -3.31 5.07 1.61
N LEU A 115 -2.38 4.88 2.54
CA LEU A 115 -2.23 5.73 3.73
C LEU A 115 -1.93 7.18 3.37
N LEU A 116 -1.15 7.43 2.32
CA LEU A 116 -0.92 8.79 1.82
C LEU A 116 -2.21 9.42 1.31
N LYS A 117 -3.02 8.66 0.55
CA LYS A 117 -4.35 9.11 0.09
C LYS A 117 -5.27 9.42 1.26
N THR A 118 -5.40 8.53 2.24
CA THR A 118 -6.28 8.76 3.40
C THR A 118 -5.79 9.92 4.25
N THR A 119 -4.48 10.11 4.39
CA THR A 119 -3.89 11.26 5.08
C THR A 119 -4.25 12.56 4.37
N ARG A 120 -4.05 12.64 3.05
CA ARG A 120 -4.48 13.80 2.25
C ARG A 120 -5.98 14.04 2.37
N ASN A 121 -6.81 13.00 2.38
CA ASN A 121 -8.26 13.16 2.51
C ASN A 121 -8.68 13.68 3.91
N ASN A 122 -7.96 13.31 4.96
CA ASN A 122 -8.18 13.88 6.29
C ASN A 122 -7.74 15.35 6.31
N PHE A 123 -6.56 15.64 5.75
CA PHE A 123 -6.02 16.99 5.66
C PHE A 123 -6.92 17.91 4.84
N SER A 124 -7.45 17.45 3.69
CA SER A 124 -8.35 18.25 2.86
C SER A 124 -9.69 18.56 3.53
N ASN A 125 -10.16 17.69 4.42
CA ASN A 125 -11.35 17.97 5.23
C ASN A 125 -11.05 18.88 6.44
N SER A 126 -9.77 19.22 6.68
CA SER A 126 -9.36 20.13 7.74
C SER A 126 -9.73 21.56 7.35
N PHE A 127 -10.77 22.09 7.97
CA PHE A 127 -11.31 23.42 7.70
C PHE A 127 -11.76 23.67 6.24
N SER A 128 -11.96 22.61 5.45
CA SER A 128 -12.41 22.68 4.05
C SER A 128 -13.22 21.44 3.64
N HIS A 129 -13.73 21.43 2.40
CA HIS A 129 -14.59 20.39 1.79
C HIS A 129 -15.75 19.94 2.70
N LYS A 130 -15.62 18.79 3.38
CA LYS A 130 -16.68 18.28 4.27
C LYS A 130 -16.64 18.91 5.66
N HIS A 131 -15.59 19.68 5.98
CA HIS A 131 -15.33 20.27 7.29
C HIS A 131 -15.43 19.26 8.45
N SER A 132 -15.13 17.99 8.17
CA SER A 132 -15.21 16.90 9.15
C SER A 132 -13.95 16.79 10.02
N LYS A 133 -12.92 17.57 9.70
CA LYS A 133 -11.66 17.65 10.44
C LYS A 133 -11.32 19.09 10.77
N LYS A 134 -10.57 19.26 11.86
CA LYS A 134 -10.04 20.53 12.38
C LYS A 134 -8.65 20.24 12.95
N LEU A 135 -7.78 19.71 12.10
CA LEU A 135 -6.47 19.21 12.52
C LEU A 135 -5.71 20.32 13.25
N TRP A 136 -5.17 20.00 14.42
CA TRP A 136 -4.57 20.98 15.30
C TRP A 136 -3.39 20.38 16.05
N ARG A 137 -2.30 21.12 16.18
CA ARG A 137 -1.10 20.74 16.93
C ARG A 137 -0.48 21.99 17.52
N ASN A 138 0.07 21.89 18.73
CA ASN A 138 0.94 22.92 19.31
C ASN A 138 0.39 24.38 19.22
N GLY A 139 -0.89 24.58 19.51
CA GLY A 139 -1.50 25.91 19.47
C GLY A 139 -2.01 26.36 18.09
N MET A 140 -1.64 25.69 17.00
CA MET A 140 -1.95 26.12 15.63
C MET A 140 -2.71 25.06 14.83
N ASP A 141 -3.40 25.53 13.78
CA ASP A 141 -4.19 24.67 12.90
C ASP A 141 -3.32 24.08 11.77
N ILE A 142 -3.51 22.80 11.50
CA ILE A 142 -3.02 22.14 10.28
C ILE A 142 -4.15 22.24 9.26
N SER A 143 -4.13 23.30 8.44
CA SER A 143 -5.30 23.71 7.66
C SER A 143 -5.10 23.52 6.16
N TRP A 144 -6.08 22.92 5.49
CA TRP A 144 -6.12 22.85 4.02
C TRP A 144 -6.15 24.25 3.39
N MET A 145 -6.76 25.22 4.09
CA MET A 145 -6.88 26.59 3.61
C MET A 145 -5.53 27.27 3.42
N HIS A 146 -4.47 26.82 4.10
CA HIS A 146 -3.12 27.31 3.85
C HIS A 146 -2.65 26.95 2.43
N VAL A 147 -2.92 25.72 1.98
CA VAL A 147 -2.59 25.25 0.63
C VAL A 147 -3.49 25.89 -0.42
N VAL A 148 -4.78 26.10 -0.13
CA VAL A 148 -5.70 26.83 -1.01
C VAL A 148 -5.20 28.25 -1.26
N LYS A 149 -4.88 29.00 -0.19
CA LYS A 149 -4.33 30.35 -0.28
C LYS A 149 -3.03 30.40 -1.08
N LEU A 150 -2.11 29.46 -0.84
CA LEU A 150 -0.88 29.34 -1.62
C LEU A 150 -1.18 29.14 -3.12
N PHE A 151 -2.14 28.27 -3.44
CA PHE A 151 -2.49 27.97 -4.81
C PHE A 151 -3.11 29.18 -5.53
N GLU A 152 -4.13 29.80 -4.93
CA GLU A 152 -4.87 30.93 -5.51
C GLU A 152 -3.98 32.16 -5.66
N ASN A 153 -3.15 32.46 -4.66
CA ASN A 153 -2.32 33.67 -4.68
C ASN A 153 -1.08 33.54 -5.59
N HIS A 154 -0.52 32.34 -5.74
CA HIS A 154 0.82 32.17 -6.35
C HIS A 154 0.89 31.13 -7.48
N CYS A 155 0.06 30.10 -7.47
CA CYS A 155 0.18 29.00 -8.43
C CYS A 155 -0.79 29.15 -9.62
N GLU A 156 -1.98 29.70 -9.41
CA GLU A 156 -3.02 29.84 -10.45
C GLU A 156 -2.67 30.93 -11.48
N LEU A 157 -1.91 31.95 -11.05
CA LEU A 157 -1.58 33.12 -11.86
C LEU A 157 -0.54 32.88 -12.98
N ASN A 158 0.03 31.67 -13.10
CA ASN A 158 0.91 31.19 -14.20
C ASN A 158 2.15 32.04 -14.58
N LEU A 159 2.52 33.07 -13.81
CA LEU A 159 3.70 33.91 -14.10
C LEU A 159 4.99 33.34 -13.50
N TYR A 160 4.95 32.98 -12.21
CA TYR A 160 6.03 32.30 -11.49
C TYR A 160 5.41 31.45 -10.38
N SER A 161 5.23 30.15 -10.63
CA SER A 161 4.60 29.24 -9.67
C SER A 161 5.67 28.58 -8.78
N PRO A 162 5.65 28.81 -7.45
CA PRO A 162 6.58 28.16 -6.54
C PRO A 162 6.34 26.63 -6.49
N CYS A 163 5.13 26.20 -6.85
CA CYS A 163 4.71 24.80 -6.87
C CYS A 163 4.13 24.44 -8.24
N PRO A 164 4.95 24.28 -9.30
CA PRO A 164 4.47 24.14 -10.69
C PRO A 164 3.68 22.86 -10.96
N LYS A 165 3.75 21.88 -10.04
CA LYS A 165 2.96 20.64 -10.13
C LYS A 165 1.55 20.80 -9.58
N LEU A 166 1.30 21.79 -8.73
CA LEU A 166 -0.04 22.04 -8.22
C LEU A 166 -0.92 22.59 -9.33
N SER A 167 -2.15 22.11 -9.34
CA SER A 167 -3.16 22.46 -10.33
C SER A 167 -4.52 22.44 -9.66
N ARG A 168 -5.55 22.96 -10.34
CA ARG A 168 -6.91 22.96 -9.79
C ARG A 168 -7.39 21.58 -9.34
N SER A 169 -6.96 20.50 -10.02
CA SER A 169 -7.28 19.12 -9.64
C SER A 169 -6.74 18.67 -8.27
N HIS A 170 -5.72 19.36 -7.76
CA HIS A 170 -5.17 19.12 -6.42
C HIS A 170 -6.04 19.77 -5.34
N ILE A 171 -6.60 20.93 -5.63
CA ILE A 171 -7.41 21.73 -4.70
C ILE A 171 -8.88 21.29 -4.73
N ASP A 172 -9.46 21.23 -5.93
CA ASP A 172 -10.85 20.83 -6.15
C ASP A 172 -10.93 19.30 -6.28
N LEU A 173 -10.95 18.65 -5.13
CA LEU A 173 -11.04 17.20 -5.05
C LEU A 173 -12.46 16.73 -5.41
N VAL A 174 -12.65 16.34 -6.67
CA VAL A 174 -13.81 15.55 -7.14
C VAL A 174 -13.59 14.05 -6.91
N SER A 175 -14.65 13.24 -6.98
CA SER A 175 -14.65 11.80 -6.64
C SER A 175 -13.47 11.01 -7.22
N TYR A 176 -13.10 11.25 -8.48
CA TYR A 176 -11.98 10.54 -9.13
C TYR A 176 -10.60 10.99 -8.62
N ASN A 177 -10.45 12.25 -8.21
CA ASN A 177 -9.20 12.80 -7.71
C ASN A 177 -8.87 12.30 -6.30
N TYR A 178 -9.87 11.88 -5.51
CA TYR A 178 -9.64 11.23 -4.21
C TYR A 178 -8.84 9.92 -4.29
N MET A 179 -8.90 9.24 -5.44
CA MET A 179 -8.23 7.93 -5.62
C MET A 179 -6.81 8.04 -6.18
N LYS A 180 -6.40 9.21 -6.66
CA LYS A 180 -5.11 9.45 -7.31
C LYS A 180 -3.99 9.65 -6.28
N VAL A 181 -3.06 8.70 -6.21
CA VAL A 181 -1.89 8.74 -5.32
C VAL A 181 -0.93 9.87 -5.70
N ASN A 182 -0.73 10.12 -6.99
CA ASN A 182 0.17 11.18 -7.46
C ASN A 182 -0.25 12.58 -6.97
N LEU A 183 -1.55 12.90 -7.02
CA LEU A 183 -2.07 14.16 -6.50
C LEU A 183 -1.84 14.28 -4.99
N ALA A 184 -2.01 13.19 -4.25
CA ALA A 184 -1.75 13.17 -2.81
C ALA A 184 -0.27 13.40 -2.49
N ALA A 185 0.63 12.74 -3.23
CA ALA A 185 2.08 12.91 -3.07
C ALA A 185 2.56 14.31 -3.46
N GLN A 186 1.95 14.94 -4.46
CA GLN A 186 2.31 16.30 -4.87
C GLN A 186 1.86 17.36 -3.85
N ILE A 187 0.72 17.17 -3.20
CA ILE A 187 0.24 18.07 -2.13
C ILE A 187 1.07 17.88 -0.86
N LEU A 188 1.30 16.63 -0.45
CA LEU A 188 2.07 16.27 0.74
C LEU A 188 3.59 16.24 0.42
N SER A 189 4.11 17.29 -0.22
CA SER A 189 5.48 17.34 -0.71
C SER A 189 6.33 18.41 -0.03
N GLU A 190 7.65 18.20 -0.06
CA GLU A 190 8.63 19.20 0.43
C GLU A 190 8.49 20.55 -0.29
N SER A 191 8.22 20.54 -1.61
CA SER A 191 8.06 21.79 -2.37
C SER A 191 6.91 22.65 -1.86
N VAL A 192 5.79 22.04 -1.44
CA VAL A 192 4.64 22.78 -0.89
C VAL A 192 4.98 23.29 0.51
N ALA A 193 5.71 22.51 1.31
CA ALA A 193 6.18 22.93 2.61
C ALA A 193 7.12 24.15 2.53
N CYS A 194 8.13 24.11 1.65
CA CYS A 194 9.03 25.24 1.40
C CYS A 194 8.27 26.48 0.93
N ALA A 195 7.37 26.34 -0.06
CA ALA A 195 6.61 27.47 -0.56
C ALA A 195 5.71 28.12 0.51
N LEU A 196 5.15 27.32 1.42
CA LEU A 196 4.40 27.86 2.57
C LEU A 196 5.31 28.61 3.54
N GLU A 197 6.47 28.04 3.87
CA GLU A 197 7.44 28.64 4.79
C GLU A 197 8.06 29.93 4.25
N ASP A 198 8.34 30.00 2.95
CA ASP A 198 8.97 31.15 2.30
C ASP A 198 8.00 32.33 2.10
N LEU A 199 6.71 32.05 1.91
CA LEU A 199 5.70 33.06 1.54
C LEU A 199 4.77 33.49 2.67
N TYR A 200 4.66 32.69 3.73
CA TYR A 200 3.74 32.93 4.85
C TYR A 200 4.47 32.89 6.19
N GLY A 201 3.83 33.43 7.23
CA GLY A 201 4.44 33.57 8.56
C GLY A 201 4.28 32.34 9.44
N GLN A 202 4.32 32.56 10.76
CA GLN A 202 4.17 31.49 11.75
C GLN A 202 2.81 30.76 11.67
N GLU A 203 1.78 31.38 11.10
CA GLU A 203 0.44 30.80 11.01
C GLU A 203 0.37 29.48 10.23
N VAL A 204 1.33 29.23 9.32
CA VAL A 204 1.39 27.97 8.54
C VAL A 204 2.36 26.94 9.12
N GLN A 205 3.07 27.25 10.20
CA GLN A 205 4.21 26.47 10.69
C GLN A 205 3.86 25.00 10.95
N GLU A 206 2.75 24.71 11.64
CA GLU A 206 2.34 23.31 11.89
C GLU A 206 1.91 22.58 10.62
N THR A 207 1.40 23.32 9.62
CA THR A 207 1.12 22.72 8.30
C THR A 207 2.42 22.38 7.58
N VAL A 208 3.43 23.26 7.61
CA VAL A 208 4.77 22.99 7.05
C VAL A 208 5.39 21.75 7.68
N ILE A 209 5.41 21.66 9.02
CA ILE A 209 5.95 20.52 9.76
C ILE A 209 5.22 19.23 9.37
N PHE A 210 3.88 19.27 9.33
CA PHE A 210 3.06 18.13 8.91
C PHE A 210 3.41 17.66 7.48
N LEU A 211 3.53 18.58 6.52
CA LEU A 211 3.86 18.25 5.13
C LEU A 211 5.26 17.63 5.02
N ARG A 212 6.26 18.16 5.73
CA ARG A 212 7.62 17.61 5.76
C ARG A 212 7.67 16.19 6.32
N HIS A 213 7.01 15.96 7.46
CA HIS A 213 6.94 14.61 8.05
C HIS A 213 6.28 13.62 7.09
N MET A 214 5.17 13.99 6.45
CA MET A 214 4.47 13.12 5.50
C MET A 214 5.26 12.89 4.21
N ASN A 215 5.95 13.91 3.68
CA ASN A 215 6.82 13.77 2.53
C ASN A 215 7.97 12.80 2.81
N LYS A 216 8.70 13.03 3.92
CA LYS A 216 9.84 12.17 4.29
C LYS A 216 9.41 10.75 4.62
N PHE A 217 8.27 10.57 5.31
CA PHE A 217 7.64 9.26 5.53
C PHE A 217 7.40 8.52 4.21
N PHE A 218 6.77 9.19 3.24
CA PHE A 218 6.42 8.54 1.98
C PHE A 218 7.65 8.23 1.13
N ASP A 219 8.61 9.14 1.03
CA ASP A 219 9.86 8.92 0.30
C ASP A 219 10.63 7.72 0.86
N CYS A 220 10.78 7.64 2.20
CA CYS A 220 11.48 6.54 2.86
C CYS A 220 10.81 5.17 2.62
N LEU A 221 9.49 5.14 2.44
CA LEU A 221 8.69 3.91 2.30
C LEU A 221 8.24 3.61 0.87
N ASN A 222 8.69 4.39 -0.11
CA ASN A 222 8.35 4.24 -1.53
C ASN A 222 9.61 4.27 -2.41
N VAL A 223 10.71 3.67 -1.95
CA VAL A 223 11.97 3.57 -2.70
C VAL A 223 11.82 2.55 -3.83
N ARG A 224 11.88 2.99 -5.09
CA ARG A 224 11.53 2.15 -6.26
C ARG A 224 12.71 1.57 -7.01
N SER A 225 13.86 2.24 -7.00
CA SER A 225 15.02 1.83 -7.78
C SER A 225 16.34 2.29 -7.15
N LEU A 226 17.44 1.73 -7.63
CA LEU A 226 18.80 2.06 -7.21
C LEU A 226 19.25 3.47 -7.63
N SER A 227 18.62 4.04 -8.66
CA SER A 227 19.03 5.31 -9.27
C SER A 227 18.10 6.47 -8.95
N GLU A 228 16.87 6.23 -8.49
CA GLU A 228 15.86 7.27 -8.29
C GLU A 228 16.34 8.36 -7.32
N GLY A 229 16.84 7.95 -6.15
CA GLY A 229 17.37 8.89 -5.16
C GLY A 229 18.54 9.73 -5.68
N LYS A 230 19.43 9.14 -6.49
CA LYS A 230 20.55 9.87 -7.12
C LYS A 230 20.05 10.86 -8.18
N ASN A 231 19.17 10.42 -9.07
CA ASN A 231 18.61 11.23 -10.15
C ASN A 231 17.81 12.42 -9.63
N LYS A 232 17.03 12.21 -8.56
CA LYS A 232 16.24 13.26 -7.90
C LYS A 232 17.02 14.05 -6.86
N ARG A 233 18.28 13.68 -6.58
CA ARG A 233 19.10 14.25 -5.50
C ARG A 233 18.37 14.24 -4.14
N ASN A 234 17.64 13.16 -3.87
CA ASN A 234 16.87 12.98 -2.65
C ASN A 234 17.41 11.75 -1.89
N PRO A 235 18.08 11.94 -0.74
CA PRO A 235 18.63 10.84 0.05
C PRO A 235 17.54 9.91 0.60
N ASN A 236 16.33 10.43 0.85
CA ASN A 236 15.22 9.63 1.38
C ASN A 236 14.75 8.56 0.38
N LEU A 237 15.00 8.76 -0.92
CA LEU A 237 14.67 7.84 -2.01
C LEU A 237 15.83 6.89 -2.39
N GLN A 238 16.88 6.80 -1.57
CA GLN A 238 17.96 5.83 -1.82
C GLN A 238 17.58 4.42 -1.33
N PRO A 239 18.13 3.35 -1.92
CA PRO A 239 17.99 1.99 -1.38
C PRO A 239 18.50 1.92 0.05
N TYR A 240 17.89 1.08 0.89
CA TYR A 240 18.46 0.77 2.20
C TYR A 240 19.56 -0.26 2.02
N VAL A 241 20.76 0.04 2.52
CA VAL A 241 21.95 -0.83 2.44
C VAL A 241 22.56 -1.15 3.80
N SER A 242 22.10 -0.47 4.86
CA SER A 242 22.59 -0.64 6.23
C SER A 242 21.42 -0.80 7.20
N VAL A 243 21.60 -1.64 8.22
CA VAL A 243 20.65 -1.81 9.32
C VAL A 243 20.58 -0.58 10.24
N ASP A 244 21.65 0.21 10.23
CA ASP A 244 21.83 1.44 11.01
C ASP A 244 21.58 2.70 10.16
N ASP A 245 20.81 2.58 9.07
CA ASP A 245 20.44 3.72 8.22
C ASP A 245 19.62 4.74 9.03
N GLU A 246 20.07 6.00 9.06
CA GLU A 246 19.45 7.10 9.80
C GLU A 246 17.97 7.30 9.46
N ARG A 247 17.55 6.93 8.24
CA ARG A 247 16.15 7.02 7.83
C ARG A 247 15.27 6.02 8.58
N LEU A 248 15.80 4.86 8.94
CA LEU A 248 15.09 3.90 9.79
C LEU A 248 14.94 4.45 11.21
N ALA A 249 15.98 5.10 11.74
CA ALA A 249 15.92 5.78 13.04
C ALA A 249 14.89 6.92 13.01
N TYR A 250 14.95 7.80 12.00
CA TYR A 250 13.96 8.86 11.80
C TYR A 250 12.52 8.33 11.73
N LEU A 251 12.29 7.23 11.02
CA LEU A 251 10.95 6.64 10.94
C LEU A 251 10.47 6.14 12.31
N CYS A 252 11.32 5.41 13.05
CA CYS A 252 10.97 4.80 14.33
C CYS A 252 10.92 5.79 15.50
N GLU A 253 11.75 6.83 15.50
CA GLU A 253 11.93 7.75 16.61
C GLU A 253 11.22 9.07 16.33
N ASP A 254 11.65 9.81 15.31
CA ASP A 254 11.12 11.15 15.02
C ASP A 254 9.68 11.11 14.47
N PHE A 255 9.40 10.27 13.48
CA PHE A 255 8.08 10.25 12.83
C PHE A 255 7.03 9.60 13.73
N LEU A 256 7.33 8.45 14.36
CA LEU A 256 6.42 7.87 15.33
C LEU A 256 6.27 8.77 16.57
N GLY A 257 7.36 9.37 17.05
CA GLY A 257 7.36 10.34 18.13
C GLY A 257 6.45 11.52 17.81
N TYR A 258 6.59 12.13 16.63
CA TYR A 258 5.71 13.19 16.15
C TYR A 258 4.22 12.81 16.20
N LEU A 259 3.86 11.58 15.78
CA LEU A 259 2.47 11.13 15.82
C LEU A 259 1.95 10.93 17.25
N VAL A 260 2.79 10.43 18.17
CA VAL A 260 2.44 10.24 19.58
C VAL A 260 2.33 11.60 20.28
N GLU A 261 3.31 12.48 20.11
CA GLU A 261 3.29 13.85 20.63
C GLU A 261 2.07 14.61 20.14
N TRP A 262 1.69 14.45 18.87
CA TRP A 262 0.50 15.09 18.32
C TRP A 262 -0.78 14.62 19.04
N GLU A 263 -0.95 13.32 19.25
CA GLU A 263 -2.05 12.77 20.04
C GLU A 263 -2.05 13.31 21.48
N GLU A 264 -0.88 13.35 22.13
CA GLU A 264 -0.74 13.86 23.49
C GLU A 264 -1.07 15.35 23.60
N MET A 265 -0.62 16.17 22.65
CA MET A 265 -0.91 17.61 22.63
C MET A 265 -2.40 17.87 22.49
N VAL A 266 -3.10 17.10 21.64
CA VAL A 266 -4.56 17.18 21.50
C VAL A 266 -5.25 16.75 22.79
N GLU A 267 -4.75 15.70 23.45
CA GLU A 267 -5.34 15.22 24.70
C GLU A 267 -5.15 16.24 25.83
N LYS A 268 -3.96 16.86 25.93
CA LYS A 268 -3.61 17.89 26.91
C LYS A 268 -4.13 19.29 26.56
N ARG A 269 -4.81 19.48 25.42
CA ARG A 269 -5.29 20.79 24.97
C ARG A 269 -6.27 21.39 25.97
N ASN A 270 -5.95 22.60 26.44
CA ASN A 270 -6.80 23.37 27.34
C ASN A 270 -8.13 23.73 26.69
N GLY A 271 -9.24 23.41 27.36
CA GLY A 271 -10.61 23.66 26.91
C GLY A 271 -11.53 22.47 27.19
N LYS A 272 -12.83 22.73 27.35
CA LYS A 272 -13.83 21.66 27.51
C LYS A 272 -14.17 21.04 26.16
N PHE A 273 -13.24 20.28 25.59
CA PHE A 273 -13.45 19.54 24.35
C PHE A 273 -13.96 18.13 24.63
N THR A 274 -15.00 17.73 23.92
CA THR A 274 -15.48 16.35 23.90
C THR A 274 -14.49 15.43 23.19
N ARG A 275 -14.57 14.12 23.46
CA ARG A 275 -13.76 13.10 22.77
C ARG A 275 -13.92 13.15 21.25
N ASN A 276 -15.13 13.42 20.76
CA ASN A 276 -15.42 13.52 19.34
C ASN A 276 -14.74 14.75 18.72
N GLU A 277 -14.77 15.89 19.40
CA GLU A 277 -14.07 17.10 18.94
C GLU A 277 -12.56 16.89 18.90
N LYS A 278 -11.95 16.32 19.95
CA LYS A 278 -10.54 15.94 19.94
C LYS A 278 -10.20 15.00 18.78
N ALA A 279 -11.07 14.03 18.47
CA ALA A 279 -10.88 13.13 17.32
C ALA A 279 -10.93 13.85 15.95
N THR A 280 -11.51 15.05 15.85
CA THR A 280 -11.44 15.88 14.64
C THR A 280 -10.11 16.61 14.48
N MET A 281 -9.36 16.78 15.58
CA MET A 281 -8.04 17.45 15.62
C MET A 281 -6.88 16.57 15.17
N LEU A 282 -7.15 15.27 15.00
CA LEU A 282 -6.20 14.26 14.56
C LEU A 282 -6.62 13.66 13.22
N LEU A 283 -5.69 12.99 12.55
CA LEU A 283 -6.03 12.06 11.47
C LEU A 283 -7.03 11.01 12.00
N SER A 284 -7.84 10.42 11.11
CA SER A 284 -8.72 9.34 11.51
C SER A 284 -7.93 8.23 12.20
N HIS A 285 -8.50 7.64 13.26
CA HIS A 285 -7.85 6.59 14.03
C HIS A 285 -7.30 5.47 13.12
N GLN A 286 -8.05 5.08 12.09
CA GLN A 286 -7.63 4.06 11.13
C GLN A 286 -6.37 4.46 10.35
N THR A 287 -6.27 5.73 9.93
CA THR A 287 -5.08 6.25 9.24
C THR A 287 -3.90 6.30 10.20
N MET A 288 -4.11 6.79 11.42
CA MET A 288 -3.08 6.89 12.44
C MET A 288 -2.51 5.51 12.83
N THR A 289 -3.37 4.53 13.08
CA THR A 289 -2.96 3.14 13.34
C THR A 289 -2.21 2.57 12.13
N GLY A 290 -2.70 2.79 10.91
CA GLY A 290 -2.08 2.29 9.70
C GLY A 290 -0.68 2.86 9.47
N LEU A 291 -0.48 4.16 9.70
CA LEU A 291 0.84 4.81 9.65
C LEU A 291 1.80 4.16 10.64
N LYS A 292 1.44 4.14 11.93
CA LYS A 292 2.28 3.56 12.99
C LYS A 292 2.62 2.09 12.73
N MET A 293 1.60 1.29 12.39
CA MET A 293 1.75 -0.13 12.07
C MET A 293 2.72 -0.36 10.91
N SER A 294 2.56 0.39 9.81
CA SER A 294 3.38 0.19 8.61
C SER A 294 4.83 0.63 8.84
N VAL A 295 5.07 1.70 9.60
CA VAL A 295 6.43 2.11 9.97
C VAL A 295 7.13 1.01 10.76
N MET A 296 6.51 0.51 11.83
CA MET A 296 7.11 -0.54 12.67
C MET A 296 7.40 -1.81 11.85
N SER A 297 6.43 -2.24 11.03
CA SER A 297 6.56 -3.43 10.19
C SER A 297 7.62 -3.30 9.10
N ILE A 298 7.64 -2.18 8.38
CA ILE A 298 8.60 -1.97 7.28
C ILE A 298 10.01 -1.84 7.85
N CYS A 299 10.22 -1.09 8.94
CA CYS A 299 11.54 -0.95 9.56
C CYS A 299 12.09 -2.30 10.06
N ALA A 300 11.25 -3.10 10.73
CA ALA A 300 11.64 -4.44 11.15
C ALA A 300 11.96 -5.35 9.95
N SER A 301 11.12 -5.31 8.91
CA SER A 301 11.32 -6.10 7.69
C SER A 301 12.60 -5.75 6.95
N VAL A 302 12.93 -4.45 6.81
CA VAL A 302 14.18 -3.97 6.20
C VAL A 302 15.39 -4.51 6.98
N LYS A 303 15.39 -4.37 8.32
CA LYS A 303 16.48 -4.87 9.17
C LYS A 303 16.66 -6.38 9.05
N ILE A 304 15.57 -7.15 9.02
CA ILE A 304 15.61 -8.61 8.83
C ILE A 304 16.22 -8.97 7.47
N MET A 305 15.81 -8.31 6.40
CA MET A 305 16.34 -8.59 5.05
C MET A 305 17.84 -8.29 4.96
N LEU A 306 18.29 -7.15 5.48
CA LEU A 306 19.71 -6.78 5.46
C LEU A 306 20.55 -7.73 6.33
N ASN A 307 20.09 -8.09 7.53
CA ASN A 307 20.76 -9.08 8.37
C ASN A 307 20.80 -10.48 7.75
N ALA A 308 19.82 -10.82 6.90
CA ALA A 308 19.82 -12.06 6.14
C ALA A 308 20.77 -12.03 4.92
N GLY A 309 21.49 -10.92 4.69
CA GLY A 309 22.48 -10.79 3.63
C GLY A 309 21.95 -10.14 2.34
N ALA A 310 20.81 -9.46 2.37
CA ALA A 310 20.37 -8.67 1.22
C ALA A 310 21.32 -7.48 0.98
N GLU A 311 21.80 -7.30 -0.25
CA GLU A 311 22.67 -6.18 -0.62
C GLU A 311 21.97 -4.82 -0.48
N TYR A 312 20.67 -4.80 -0.76
CA TYR A 312 19.84 -3.62 -0.62
C TYR A 312 18.36 -4.00 -0.46
N VAL A 313 17.55 -3.06 0.03
CA VAL A 313 16.09 -3.20 0.14
C VAL A 313 15.37 -2.03 -0.52
N LEU A 314 14.38 -2.34 -1.36
CA LEU A 314 13.50 -1.37 -2.03
C LEU A 314 12.09 -1.44 -1.42
N THR A 315 11.73 -0.42 -0.63
CA THR A 315 10.47 -0.39 0.13
C THR A 315 9.22 -0.28 -0.74
N HIS A 316 9.33 0.16 -1.99
CA HIS A 316 8.24 0.09 -2.97
C HIS A 316 7.75 -1.36 -3.22
N SER A 317 8.58 -2.37 -2.92
CA SER A 317 8.14 -3.76 -3.04
C SER A 317 7.11 -4.19 -1.99
N PHE A 318 6.86 -3.37 -0.96
CA PHE A 318 6.04 -3.75 0.19
C PHE A 318 4.58 -3.27 0.06
N ASN A 319 4.24 -2.60 -1.05
CA ASN A 319 2.89 -2.12 -1.36
C ASN A 319 2.07 -3.13 -2.18
N GLN A 320 0.77 -2.85 -2.33
CA GLN A 320 -0.16 -3.69 -3.09
C GLN A 320 -0.32 -3.26 -4.57
N ASP A 321 0.47 -2.30 -5.06
CA ASP A 321 0.36 -1.79 -6.43
C ASP A 321 0.37 -2.90 -7.51
N PRO A 322 1.20 -3.96 -7.44
CA PRO A 322 1.15 -5.04 -8.42
C PRO A 322 -0.18 -5.79 -8.43
N LEU A 323 -0.86 -5.90 -7.28
CA LEU A 323 -2.18 -6.52 -7.21
C LEU A 323 -3.23 -5.63 -7.88
N GLU A 324 -3.17 -4.31 -7.66
CA GLU A 324 -4.04 -3.34 -8.36
C GLU A 324 -3.80 -3.34 -9.87
N GLN A 325 -2.53 -3.41 -10.31
CA GLN A 325 -2.18 -3.57 -11.73
C GLN A 325 -2.77 -4.85 -12.31
N HIS A 326 -2.76 -5.94 -11.55
CA HIS A 326 -3.32 -7.21 -11.98
C HIS A 326 -4.86 -7.16 -12.12
N PHE A 327 -5.55 -6.46 -11.22
CA PHE A 327 -6.98 -6.16 -11.40
C PHE A 327 -7.23 -5.28 -12.64
N GLY A 328 -6.34 -4.32 -12.93
CA GLY A 328 -6.37 -3.55 -14.16
C GLY A 328 -6.23 -4.42 -15.42
N LEU A 329 -5.31 -5.39 -15.39
CA LEU A 329 -5.12 -6.36 -16.47
C LEU A 329 -6.36 -7.22 -16.71
N TYR A 330 -7.04 -7.67 -15.65
CA TYR A 330 -8.30 -8.39 -15.79
C TYR A 330 -9.36 -7.57 -16.53
N ARG A 331 -9.56 -6.32 -16.12
CA ARG A 331 -10.52 -5.41 -16.77
C ARG A 331 -10.12 -5.12 -18.21
N HIS A 332 -8.83 -4.93 -18.49
CA HIS A 332 -8.35 -4.63 -19.84
C HIS A 332 -8.50 -5.83 -20.80
N LYS A 333 -8.24 -7.05 -20.32
CA LYS A 333 -8.40 -8.27 -21.12
C LYS A 333 -9.87 -8.58 -21.45
N SER A 334 -10.82 -7.99 -20.74
CA SER A 334 -12.25 -8.07 -21.03
C SER A 334 -12.71 -7.06 -22.09
N GLY A 335 -11.77 -6.34 -22.73
CA GLY A 335 -12.08 -5.39 -23.80
C GLY A 335 -12.91 -4.21 -23.30
N ALA A 336 -14.09 -4.00 -23.89
CA ALA A 336 -15.02 -2.95 -23.47
C ALA A 336 -15.75 -3.26 -22.14
N ASN A 337 -15.66 -4.49 -21.64
CA ASN A 337 -16.28 -4.85 -20.37
C ASN A 337 -15.38 -4.46 -19.19
N SER A 338 -15.65 -3.28 -18.62
CA SER A 338 -14.94 -2.75 -17.45
C SER A 338 -15.24 -3.49 -16.13
N ASN A 339 -16.23 -4.39 -16.12
CA ASN A 339 -16.66 -5.13 -14.94
C ASN A 339 -16.81 -6.64 -15.24
N PRO A 340 -15.70 -7.39 -15.28
CA PRO A 340 -15.73 -8.82 -15.60
C PRO A 340 -16.49 -9.64 -14.55
N SER A 341 -17.15 -10.70 -15.00
CA SER A 341 -17.77 -11.72 -14.16
C SER A 341 -16.74 -12.55 -13.39
N VAL A 342 -17.19 -13.21 -12.33
CA VAL A 342 -16.37 -14.16 -11.55
C VAL A 342 -15.71 -15.21 -12.44
N TYR A 343 -16.46 -15.75 -13.40
CA TYR A 343 -15.98 -16.75 -14.35
C TYR A 343 -14.85 -16.21 -15.23
N GLU A 344 -15.01 -15.01 -15.78
CA GLU A 344 -13.97 -14.35 -16.58
C GLU A 344 -12.70 -14.10 -15.76
N VAL A 345 -12.84 -13.58 -14.53
CA VAL A 345 -11.69 -13.35 -13.64
C VAL A 345 -10.98 -14.66 -13.29
N GLN A 346 -11.71 -15.74 -12.98
CA GLN A 346 -11.11 -17.05 -12.68
C GLN A 346 -10.38 -17.64 -13.88
N ASN A 347 -10.95 -17.53 -15.09
CA ASN A 347 -10.31 -17.99 -16.32
C ASN A 347 -9.06 -17.17 -16.65
N MET A 348 -9.12 -15.84 -16.49
CA MET A 348 -7.96 -14.97 -16.69
C MET A 348 -6.85 -15.27 -15.68
N MET A 349 -7.20 -15.44 -14.41
CA MET A 349 -6.26 -15.79 -13.36
C MET A 349 -5.58 -17.13 -13.66
N SER A 350 -6.36 -18.14 -14.07
CA SER A 350 -5.82 -19.44 -14.50
C SER A 350 -4.93 -19.31 -15.73
N THR A 351 -5.33 -18.52 -16.72
CA THR A 351 -4.52 -18.24 -17.91
C THR A 351 -3.20 -17.57 -17.56
N ILE A 352 -3.22 -16.57 -16.68
CA ILE A 352 -1.97 -15.89 -16.27
C ILE A 352 -1.07 -16.83 -15.49
N ARG A 353 -1.61 -17.68 -14.61
CA ARG A 353 -0.82 -18.70 -13.91
C ARG A 353 -0.17 -19.67 -14.89
N THR A 354 -0.92 -20.19 -15.86
CA THR A 354 -0.43 -21.17 -16.82
C THR A 354 0.58 -20.55 -17.78
N VAL A 355 0.28 -19.37 -18.35
CA VAL A 355 1.20 -18.68 -19.26
C VAL A 355 2.46 -18.22 -18.52
N ALA A 356 2.36 -17.71 -17.29
CA ALA A 356 3.55 -17.36 -16.51
C ALA A 356 4.39 -18.60 -16.16
N ALA A 357 3.77 -19.76 -15.94
CA ALA A 357 4.48 -21.02 -15.70
C ALA A 357 5.07 -21.65 -16.97
N GLN A 358 4.49 -21.39 -18.13
CA GLN A 358 4.89 -21.93 -19.44
C GLN A 358 5.67 -20.94 -20.31
N ALA A 359 5.88 -19.70 -19.84
CA ALA A 359 6.56 -18.65 -20.59
C ALA A 359 8.04 -19.02 -20.79
N LEU A 360 8.31 -19.83 -21.81
CA LEU A 360 9.58 -19.84 -22.51
C LEU A 360 9.69 -18.48 -23.23
N PRO A 361 10.84 -17.80 -23.15
CA PRO A 361 11.04 -16.55 -23.87
C PRO A 361 10.82 -16.79 -25.37
N THR A 362 10.05 -15.92 -26.01
CA THR A 362 9.87 -15.97 -27.46
C THR A 362 11.17 -15.59 -28.15
N LYS A 363 11.65 -16.44 -29.07
CA LYS A 363 12.89 -16.24 -29.89
C LYS A 363 12.88 -14.96 -30.74
N ARG A 364 11.73 -14.26 -30.86
CA ARG A 364 11.51 -13.07 -31.69
C ARG A 364 10.84 -11.92 -30.93
N GLY A 365 11.29 -11.63 -29.71
CA GLY A 365 11.05 -10.34 -29.06
C GLY A 365 12.26 -9.43 -29.22
N ASN A 366 12.06 -8.11 -29.29
CA ASN A 366 13.14 -7.09 -29.37
C ASN A 366 14.03 -7.01 -28.12
N ILE A 367 14.00 -8.02 -27.24
CA ILE A 367 14.80 -8.12 -26.02
C ILE A 367 15.75 -9.29 -26.22
N LYS A 368 17.04 -8.99 -26.39
CA LYS A 368 18.09 -10.01 -26.47
C LYS A 368 18.22 -10.68 -25.10
N CYS A 369 17.94 -11.99 -25.02
CA CYS A 369 18.49 -12.82 -23.96
C CYS A 369 18.73 -14.26 -24.46
N SER A 370 19.69 -14.92 -23.83
CA SER A 370 20.61 -15.95 -24.34
C SER A 370 20.01 -17.27 -24.84
N GLU A 371 20.82 -17.90 -25.70
CA GLU A 371 20.60 -19.09 -26.51
C GLU A 371 20.33 -20.38 -25.71
N SER A 372 19.06 -20.65 -25.40
CA SER A 372 18.58 -22.01 -25.16
C SER A 372 17.11 -22.14 -25.56
N ALA A 373 16.80 -21.75 -26.79
CA ALA A 373 15.46 -21.84 -27.35
C ALA A 373 15.31 -23.17 -28.11
N PHE A 374 14.57 -24.12 -27.52
CA PHE A 374 14.02 -25.26 -28.25
C PHE A 374 13.08 -24.73 -29.35
N ASP A 375 13.26 -25.18 -30.59
CA ASP A 375 12.37 -24.80 -31.67
C ASP A 375 11.02 -25.51 -31.49
N ILE A 376 9.99 -24.70 -31.22
CA ILE A 376 8.61 -25.15 -31.27
C ILE A 376 8.24 -25.21 -32.75
N ASP A 377 8.17 -26.41 -33.31
CA ASP A 377 7.61 -26.62 -34.63
C ASP A 377 6.07 -26.80 -34.55
N ASN A 378 5.39 -26.67 -35.69
CA ASN A 378 3.96 -26.89 -35.80
C ASN A 378 3.61 -28.36 -36.10
N THR A 379 4.49 -29.33 -35.77
CA THR A 379 4.14 -30.73 -35.99
C THR A 379 2.97 -31.11 -35.10
N GLN A 380 1.98 -31.77 -35.71
CA GLN A 380 0.87 -32.32 -34.97
C GLN A 380 1.39 -33.41 -34.04
N LEU A 381 1.02 -33.32 -32.76
CA LEU A 381 1.31 -34.37 -31.79
C LEU A 381 0.80 -35.73 -32.31
N PRO A 382 1.54 -36.84 -32.09
CA PRO A 382 1.14 -38.16 -32.57
C PRO A 382 -0.27 -38.50 -32.09
N ARG A 383 -1.20 -38.71 -33.03
CA ARG A 383 -2.53 -39.22 -32.71
C ARG A 383 -2.40 -40.66 -32.23
N ARG A 384 -2.93 -40.97 -31.04
CA ARG A 384 -3.08 -42.37 -30.59
C ARG A 384 -3.86 -43.14 -31.65
N LYS A 385 -3.28 -44.21 -32.19
CA LYS A 385 -3.98 -45.10 -33.14
C LYS A 385 -5.22 -45.65 -32.43
N SER A 386 -6.40 -45.45 -33.02
CA SER A 386 -7.60 -46.10 -32.53
C SER A 386 -7.40 -47.62 -32.64
N HIS A 387 -7.56 -48.32 -31.52
CA HIS A 387 -7.71 -49.77 -31.56
C HIS A 387 -9.11 -50.02 -32.10
N ARG A 388 -9.21 -50.31 -33.40
CA ARG A 388 -10.39 -50.98 -33.95
C ARG A 388 -10.37 -52.41 -33.38
N GLN A 389 -11.36 -52.74 -32.55
CA GLN A 389 -11.88 -54.09 -32.46
C GLN A 389 -13.09 -54.17 -33.39
#